data_AF-A0A353PLJ6-F1
#
_entry.id   AF-A0A353PLJ6-F1
#
_cell.length_a   1.000
_cell.length_b   1.000
_cell.length_c   1.000
_cell.angle_alpha   90.00
_cell.angle_beta   90.00
_cell.angle_gamma   90.00
#
_symmetry.space_group_name_H-M   'P 1'
#
loop_
_entity.id
_entity.type
_entity.pdbx_description
1 polymer ?
#
loop_
_entity_poly.entity_id
_entity_poly.type
_entity_poly.pdbx_seq_one_letter_code
_entity_poly.pdbx_strand_id
1 'polypeptide(L)'
;MFTLIALVLFTGYFNVLIFTMVGAFLGIMDTVYQIAFMSMFPEVIEPGQHSKAYSLSSLIWPISAAVMAPVAAFMIENFEFGIAMLMLFNAFSFGIAAIMETTIRLDEKLNTSKVSGLQFVEDLKEGFRYYKVEKGILGIGILFAAFSFVYMTHDLLRMPYFINSDTLTIQDYSFLITAGSVGRILGGIIHYTFKYPPNKRYLIAIFVYFSVEIMSASMLYLPYLLMVGISFIVGLLSVTSYNIRMTATQVYIPAHMRGRVNSVQGLLWNIGAIFGAILMGGIAEYSSLDYRFIMLLAAIVSVGAIILIPVRMKHEFKKIYNADI
;
A
#
# COMPACT_ATOMS: atom_id res chain seq x y z
N MET A 1 17.96 -0.04 16.13
CA MET A 1 16.95 1.03 16.38
C MET A 1 15.73 0.50 17.10
N PHE A 2 15.02 -0.51 16.58
CA PHE A 2 13.86 -1.12 17.27
C PHE A 2 14.16 -1.61 18.70
N THR A 3 15.37 -2.11 18.97
CA THR A 3 15.82 -2.42 20.35
C THR A 3 15.79 -1.20 21.27
N LEU A 4 16.27 -0.03 20.79
CA LEU A 4 16.27 1.21 21.58
C LEU A 4 14.83 1.65 21.84
N ILE A 5 13.96 1.59 20.83
CA ILE A 5 12.53 1.89 20.96
C ILE A 5 11.91 0.99 22.03
N ALA A 6 12.18 -0.31 21.98
CA ALA A 6 11.67 -1.26 22.97
C ALA A 6 12.15 -0.95 24.39
N LEU A 7 13.46 -0.70 24.57
CA LEU A 7 14.04 -0.36 25.86
C LEU A 7 13.42 0.90 26.47
N VAL A 8 13.17 1.93 25.64
CA VAL A 8 12.47 3.15 26.09
C VAL A 8 11.03 2.82 26.49
N LEU A 9 10.31 2.03 25.70
CA LEU A 9 8.92 1.66 26.01
C LEU A 9 8.80 0.80 27.28
N PHE A 10 9.79 -0.03 27.62
CA PHE A 10 9.82 -0.75 28.91
C PHE A 10 9.89 0.18 30.12
N THR A 11 10.38 1.42 29.96
CA THR A 11 10.37 2.41 31.05
C THR A 11 9.01 3.07 31.25
N GLY A 12 8.02 2.77 30.38
CA GLY A 12 6.74 3.47 30.33
C GLY A 12 6.81 4.85 29.68
N TYR A 13 7.98 5.28 29.20
CA TYR A 13 8.13 6.57 28.53
C TYR A 13 7.53 6.55 27.12
N PHE A 14 6.56 7.43 26.87
CA PHE A 14 6.02 7.68 25.56
C PHE A 14 5.83 9.18 25.33
N ASN A 15 6.36 9.68 24.22
CA ASN A 15 6.15 11.05 23.77
C ASN A 15 5.88 11.05 22.27
N VAL A 16 4.70 11.55 21.88
CA VAL A 16 4.23 11.52 20.49
C VAL A 16 5.27 12.16 19.57
N LEU A 17 5.75 13.36 19.89
CA LEU A 17 6.69 14.10 19.03
C LEU A 17 8.01 13.35 18.82
N ILE A 18 8.59 12.78 19.89
CA ILE A 18 9.83 11.98 19.79
C ILE A 18 9.61 10.75 18.93
N PHE A 19 8.54 9.99 19.17
CA PHE A 19 8.25 8.78 18.40
C PHE A 19 7.89 9.09 16.94
N THR A 20 7.28 10.25 16.66
CA THR A 20 7.08 10.74 15.29
C THR A 20 8.41 11.06 14.61
N MET A 21 9.36 11.72 15.28
CA MET A 21 10.70 11.98 14.72
C MET A 21 11.48 10.69 14.46
N VAL A 22 11.41 9.74 15.39
CA VAL A 22 11.97 8.38 15.24
C VAL A 22 11.32 7.66 14.06
N GLY A 23 10.01 7.74 13.91
CA GLY A 23 9.26 7.18 12.77
C GLY A 23 9.66 7.82 11.43
N ALA A 24 9.83 9.14 11.39
CA ALA A 24 10.29 9.85 10.19
C ALA A 24 11.69 9.39 9.77
N PHE A 25 12.60 9.18 10.73
CA PHE A 25 13.92 8.63 10.46
C PHE A 25 13.86 7.18 9.95
N LEU A 26 13.00 6.33 10.54
CA LEU A 26 12.74 4.99 10.03
C LEU A 26 12.22 5.00 8.60
N GLY A 27 11.35 5.95 8.23
CA GLY A 27 10.85 6.09 6.87
C GLY A 27 11.94 6.43 5.85
N ILE A 28 12.94 7.23 6.24
CA ILE A 28 14.12 7.50 5.40
C ILE A 28 14.94 6.22 5.21
N MET A 29 15.21 5.48 6.29
CA MET A 29 15.95 4.22 6.22
C MET A 29 15.21 3.17 5.37
N ASP A 30 13.90 3.03 5.55
CA ASP A 30 13.07 2.11 4.79
C ASP A 30 13.08 2.47 3.30
N THR A 31 13.00 3.76 2.95
CA THR A 31 13.11 4.19 1.54
C THR A 31 14.42 3.75 0.90
N VAL A 32 15.55 3.91 1.60
CA VAL A 32 16.87 3.46 1.11
C VAL A 32 16.90 1.94 0.97
N TYR A 33 16.41 1.21 1.98
CA TYR A 33 16.34 -0.25 1.96
C TYR A 33 15.48 -0.78 0.82
N GLN A 34 14.28 -0.24 0.62
CA GLN A 34 13.36 -0.64 -0.45
C GLN A 34 14.00 -0.46 -1.84
N ILE A 35 14.73 0.65 -2.07
CA ILE A 35 15.42 0.88 -3.34
C ILE A 35 16.53 -0.16 -3.55
N ALA A 36 17.32 -0.46 -2.52
CA ALA A 36 18.36 -1.49 -2.58
C ALA A 36 17.75 -2.88 -2.82
N PHE A 37 16.72 -3.24 -2.05
CA PHE A 37 16.00 -4.51 -2.17
C PHE A 37 15.43 -4.70 -3.57
N MET A 38 14.71 -3.72 -4.12
CA MET A 38 14.12 -3.81 -5.46
C MET A 38 15.16 -3.94 -6.58
N SER A 39 16.39 -3.45 -6.35
CA SER A 39 17.49 -3.53 -7.31
C SER A 39 18.25 -4.86 -7.23
N MET A 40 18.48 -5.37 -6.02
CA MET A 40 19.26 -6.59 -5.79
C MET A 40 18.42 -7.86 -5.86
N PHE A 41 17.14 -7.81 -5.45
CA PHE A 41 16.24 -8.97 -5.43
C PHE A 41 16.15 -9.72 -6.77
N PRO A 42 16.03 -9.05 -7.94
CA PRO A 42 16.01 -9.74 -9.23
C PRO A 42 17.29 -10.51 -9.55
N GLU A 43 18.45 -9.98 -9.13
CA GLU A 43 19.79 -10.52 -9.43
C GLU A 43 20.13 -11.74 -8.56
N VAL A 44 19.53 -11.86 -7.37
CA VAL A 44 19.70 -13.02 -6.47
C VAL A 44 18.92 -14.25 -6.95
N ILE A 45 17.91 -14.06 -7.81
CA ILE A 45 17.03 -15.15 -8.25
C ILE A 45 17.67 -15.94 -9.39
N GLU A 46 17.71 -17.27 -9.24
CA GLU A 46 18.16 -18.17 -10.28
C GLU A 46 17.38 -17.99 -11.60
N PRO A 47 18.06 -18.07 -12.77
CA PRO A 47 17.40 -17.97 -14.07
C PRO A 47 16.22 -18.94 -14.20
N GLY A 48 15.07 -18.43 -14.63
CA GLY A 48 13.83 -19.21 -14.79
C GLY A 48 12.96 -19.31 -13.54
N GLN A 49 13.44 -18.87 -12.36
CA GLN A 49 12.65 -18.87 -11.11
C GLN A 49 11.99 -17.52 -10.78
N HIS A 50 12.22 -16.47 -11.58
CA HIS A 50 11.70 -15.12 -11.31
C HIS A 50 10.20 -15.09 -11.00
N SER A 51 9.36 -15.71 -11.84
CA SER A 51 7.91 -15.71 -11.61
C SER A 51 7.53 -16.33 -10.26
N LYS A 52 8.20 -17.41 -9.85
CA LYS A 52 7.96 -18.09 -8.57
C LYS A 52 8.42 -17.24 -7.39
N ALA A 53 9.60 -16.64 -7.47
CA ALA A 53 10.16 -15.77 -6.45
C ALA A 53 9.31 -14.49 -6.25
N TYR A 54 8.91 -13.82 -7.33
CA TYR A 54 8.01 -12.67 -7.25
C TYR A 54 6.63 -13.02 -6.67
N SER A 55 6.10 -14.20 -7.02
CA SER A 55 4.83 -14.67 -6.47
C SER A 55 4.93 -14.87 -4.96
N LEU A 56 5.98 -15.55 -4.48
CA LEU A 56 6.20 -15.74 -3.05
C LEU A 56 6.40 -14.41 -2.32
N SER A 57 7.27 -13.53 -2.85
CA SER A 57 7.53 -12.20 -2.29
C SER A 57 6.24 -11.39 -2.13
N SER A 58 5.36 -11.42 -3.12
CA SER A 58 4.07 -10.70 -3.08
C SER A 58 3.10 -11.20 -2.01
N LEU A 59 3.27 -12.45 -1.54
CA LEU A 59 2.44 -13.06 -0.50
C LEU A 59 2.97 -12.84 0.91
N ILE A 60 4.25 -12.47 1.07
CA ILE A 60 4.86 -12.24 2.39
C ILE A 60 4.08 -11.17 3.15
N TRP A 61 3.85 -10.00 2.55
CA TRP A 61 3.18 -8.90 3.25
C TRP A 61 1.74 -9.26 3.69
N PRO A 62 0.85 -9.81 2.82
CA PRO A 62 -0.47 -10.25 3.26
C PRO A 62 -0.46 -11.35 4.32
N ILE A 63 0.44 -12.34 4.22
CA ILE A 63 0.55 -13.43 5.20
C ILE A 63 1.01 -12.88 6.54
N SER A 64 2.05 -12.05 6.53
CA SER A 64 2.55 -11.36 7.72
C SER A 64 1.44 -10.53 8.37
N ALA A 65 0.68 -9.75 7.62
CA ALA A 65 -0.45 -8.98 8.15
C ALA A 65 -1.55 -9.87 8.73
N ALA A 66 -1.92 -10.96 8.03
CA ALA A 66 -2.96 -11.88 8.48
C ALA A 66 -2.62 -12.60 9.79
N VAL A 67 -1.34 -12.96 9.98
CA VAL A 67 -0.85 -13.67 11.18
C VAL A 67 -0.49 -12.71 12.30
N MET A 68 0.23 -11.63 11.99
CA MET A 68 0.78 -10.73 13.00
C MET A 68 -0.24 -9.75 13.56
N ALA A 69 -1.30 -9.37 12.83
CA ALA A 69 -2.29 -8.44 13.38
C ALA A 69 -2.98 -9.01 14.63
N PRO A 70 -3.51 -10.26 14.66
CA PRO A 70 -4.09 -10.85 15.86
C PRO A 70 -3.07 -11.08 16.97
N VAL A 71 -1.84 -11.49 16.63
CA VAL A 71 -0.76 -11.65 17.62
C VAL A 71 -0.42 -10.31 18.27
N ALA A 72 -0.33 -9.24 17.47
CA ALA A 72 -0.05 -7.90 17.97
C ALA A 72 -1.18 -7.38 18.85
N ALA A 73 -2.44 -7.52 18.44
CA ALA A 73 -3.59 -7.12 19.25
C ALA A 73 -3.64 -7.86 20.59
N PHE A 74 -3.48 -9.19 20.57
CA PHE A 74 -3.42 -10.01 21.77
C PHE A 74 -2.29 -9.57 22.71
N MET A 75 -1.09 -9.32 22.17
CA MET A 75 0.05 -8.81 22.95
C MET A 75 -0.24 -7.44 23.57
N ILE A 76 -0.84 -6.51 22.81
CA ILE A 76 -1.17 -5.15 23.27
C ILE A 76 -2.23 -5.17 24.37
N GLU A 77 -3.24 -6.03 24.26
CA GLU A 77 -4.36 -6.08 25.23
C GLU A 77 -4.03 -6.86 26.51
N ASN A 78 -3.19 -7.91 26.42
CA ASN A 78 -3.00 -8.86 27.53
C ASN A 78 -1.68 -8.67 28.30
N PHE A 79 -0.75 -7.85 27.78
CA PHE A 79 0.56 -7.64 28.40
C PHE A 79 0.87 -6.15 28.58
N GLU A 80 1.25 -5.76 29.79
CA GLU A 80 1.57 -4.37 30.15
C GLU A 80 2.62 -3.74 29.22
N PHE A 81 3.65 -4.51 28.85
CA PHE A 81 4.71 -4.09 27.93
C PHE A 81 4.59 -4.73 26.54
N GLY A 82 3.37 -5.07 26.11
CA GLY A 82 3.11 -5.77 24.84
C GLY A 82 3.73 -5.09 23.63
N ILE A 83 3.60 -3.76 23.52
CA ILE A 83 4.21 -2.97 22.42
C ILE A 83 5.75 -3.07 22.45
N ALA A 84 6.36 -2.98 23.63
CA ALA A 84 7.82 -3.09 23.78
C ALA A 84 8.32 -4.48 23.37
N MET A 85 7.60 -5.55 23.75
CA MET A 85 7.90 -6.91 23.34
C MET A 85 7.80 -7.10 21.81
N LEU A 86 6.77 -6.54 21.19
CA LEU A 86 6.63 -6.54 19.73
C LEU A 86 7.78 -5.80 19.04
N MET A 87 8.25 -4.68 19.60
CA MET A 87 9.43 -3.96 19.09
C MET A 87 10.73 -4.78 19.24
N LEU A 88 10.90 -5.54 20.33
CA LEU A 88 12.01 -6.48 20.46
C LEU A 88 11.94 -7.61 19.44
N PHE A 89 10.76 -8.19 19.25
CA PHE A 89 10.55 -9.22 18.23
C PHE A 89 10.90 -8.69 16.84
N ASN A 90 10.49 -7.45 16.54
CA ASN A 90 10.84 -6.78 15.30
C ASN A 90 12.37 -6.61 15.16
N ALA A 91 13.04 -6.14 16.22
CA ALA A 91 14.49 -6.02 16.25
C ALA A 91 15.21 -7.35 16.01
N PHE A 92 14.72 -8.44 16.61
CA PHE A 92 15.25 -9.78 16.42
C PHE A 92 15.07 -10.25 14.96
N SER A 93 13.88 -10.06 14.39
CA SER A 93 13.59 -10.46 13.00
C SER A 93 14.44 -9.69 11.98
N PHE A 94 14.60 -8.37 12.14
CA PHE A 94 15.50 -7.56 11.32
C PHE A 94 16.97 -7.92 11.55
N GLY A 95 17.35 -8.34 12.76
CA GLY A 95 18.68 -8.86 13.05
C GLY A 95 18.99 -10.14 12.26
N ILE A 96 18.04 -11.09 12.23
CA ILE A 96 18.15 -12.29 11.40
C ILE A 96 18.26 -11.91 9.91
N ALA A 97 17.37 -11.03 9.43
CA ALA A 97 17.38 -10.58 8.04
C ALA A 97 18.73 -9.95 7.66
N ALA A 98 19.26 -9.03 8.48
CA ALA A 98 20.55 -8.40 8.24
C ALA A 98 21.71 -9.42 8.22
N ILE A 99 21.71 -10.39 9.14
CA ILE A 99 22.71 -11.46 9.15
C ILE A 99 22.62 -12.29 7.85
N MET A 100 21.41 -12.71 7.46
CA MET A 100 21.21 -13.47 6.23
C MET A 100 21.64 -12.68 5.00
N GLU A 101 21.27 -11.40 4.91
CA GLU A 101 21.64 -10.51 3.81
C GLU A 101 23.16 -10.35 3.68
N THR A 102 23.92 -10.29 4.79
CA THR A 102 25.39 -10.22 4.73
C THR A 102 26.07 -11.48 4.17
N THR A 103 25.35 -12.60 4.12
CA THR A 103 25.87 -13.85 3.52
C THR A 103 25.64 -13.94 2.02
N ILE A 104 24.78 -13.07 1.46
CA ILE A 104 24.49 -13.05 0.03
C ILE A 104 25.70 -12.50 -0.72
N ARG A 105 26.26 -13.30 -1.63
CA ARG A 105 27.32 -12.89 -2.54
C ARG A 105 26.73 -12.66 -3.91
N LEU A 106 26.79 -11.42 -4.37
CA LEU A 106 26.37 -11.00 -5.69
C LEU A 106 27.58 -10.52 -6.48
N ASP A 107 27.73 -11.01 -7.71
CA ASP A 107 28.63 -10.41 -8.68
C ASP A 107 27.95 -9.17 -9.26
N GLU A 108 28.09 -8.05 -8.57
CA GLU A 108 27.47 -6.78 -8.98
C GLU A 108 28.06 -6.29 -10.30
N LYS A 109 27.22 -6.23 -11.34
CA LYS A 109 27.52 -5.43 -12.53
C LYS A 109 27.18 -3.98 -12.25
N LEU A 110 28.14 -3.26 -11.68
CA LEU A 110 28.00 -1.82 -11.46
C LEU A 110 27.65 -1.13 -12.78
N ASN A 111 26.60 -0.30 -12.75
CA ASN A 111 26.27 0.53 -13.89
C ASN A 111 27.37 1.58 -14.07
N THR A 112 28.24 1.36 -15.06
CA THR A 112 29.39 2.24 -15.36
C THR A 112 28.99 3.51 -16.10
N SER A 113 27.69 3.71 -16.36
CA SER A 113 27.17 4.93 -16.94
C SER A 113 27.54 6.12 -16.07
N LYS A 114 28.26 7.09 -16.64
CA LYS A 114 28.58 8.34 -15.94
C LYS A 114 27.28 9.08 -15.63
N VAL A 115 26.92 9.14 -14.35
CA VAL A 115 25.82 9.99 -13.89
C VAL A 115 26.31 11.43 -13.90
N SER A 116 25.73 12.29 -14.73
CA SER A 116 26.14 13.70 -14.82
C SER A 116 25.21 14.59 -14.00
N GLY A 117 25.73 15.28 -12.99
CA GLY A 117 25.01 16.34 -12.28
C GLY A 117 23.66 15.91 -11.70
N LEU A 118 22.60 16.66 -12.00
CA LEU A 118 21.23 16.44 -11.49
C LEU A 118 20.40 15.50 -12.39
N GLN A 119 21.01 14.43 -12.91
CA GLN A 119 20.34 13.49 -13.82
C GLN A 119 19.02 12.92 -13.25
N PHE A 120 18.94 12.72 -11.93
CA PHE A 120 17.68 12.34 -11.25
C PHE A 120 16.54 13.36 -11.47
N VAL A 121 16.85 14.66 -11.40
CA VAL A 121 15.85 15.72 -11.63
C VAL A 121 15.42 15.74 -13.09
N GLU A 122 16.34 15.47 -14.02
CA GLU A 122 16.04 15.35 -15.44
C GLU A 122 15.15 14.14 -15.73
N ASP A 123 15.46 12.99 -15.15
CA ASP A 123 14.65 11.77 -15.23
C ASP A 123 13.25 11.98 -14.68
N LEU A 124 13.12 12.70 -13.56
CA LEU A 124 11.83 13.05 -12.98
C LEU A 124 11.04 14.00 -13.89
N LYS A 125 11.69 15.05 -14.42
CA LYS A 125 11.10 15.98 -15.40
C LYS A 125 10.62 15.25 -16.65
N GLU A 126 11.40 14.29 -17.13
CA GLU A 126 11.03 13.48 -18.28
C GLU A 126 9.84 12.55 -17.99
N GLY A 127 9.79 11.96 -16.79
CA GLY A 127 8.61 11.24 -16.31
C GLY A 127 7.35 12.13 -16.32
N PHE A 128 7.44 13.35 -15.76
CA PHE A 128 6.32 14.30 -15.78
C PHE A 128 5.95 14.76 -17.20
N ARG A 129 6.93 14.92 -18.10
CA ARG A 129 6.68 15.23 -19.50
C ARG A 129 5.89 14.11 -20.18
N TYR A 130 6.23 12.85 -19.89
CA TYR A 130 5.50 11.69 -20.41
C TYR A 130 4.03 11.70 -19.96
N TYR A 131 3.76 11.98 -18.68
CA TYR A 131 2.40 12.11 -18.16
C TYR A 131 1.60 13.20 -18.91
N LYS A 132 2.23 14.35 -19.21
CA LYS A 132 1.55 15.43 -19.94
C LYS A 132 1.14 15.04 -21.36
N VAL A 133 1.92 14.15 -22.01
CA VAL A 133 1.64 13.68 -23.37
C VAL A 133 0.64 12.52 -23.36
N GLU A 134 0.87 11.52 -22.51
CA GLU A 134 0.02 10.33 -22.39
C GLU A 134 -1.08 10.52 -21.34
N LYS A 135 -2.18 11.17 -21.75
CA LYS A 135 -3.31 11.55 -20.89
C LYS A 135 -3.89 10.37 -20.10
N GLY A 136 -3.93 9.17 -20.67
CA GLY A 136 -4.39 7.98 -19.95
C GLY A 136 -3.51 7.61 -18.75
N ILE A 137 -2.18 7.71 -18.91
CA ILE A 137 -1.21 7.43 -17.82
C ILE A 137 -1.30 8.52 -16.75
N LEU A 138 -1.43 9.79 -17.13
CA LEU A 138 -1.69 10.87 -16.19
C LEU A 138 -2.99 10.68 -15.41
N GLY A 139 -4.06 10.27 -16.09
CA GLY A 139 -5.32 9.94 -15.46
C GLY A 139 -5.17 8.83 -14.41
N ILE A 140 -4.46 7.75 -14.73
CA ILE A 140 -4.16 6.67 -13.78
C ILE A 140 -3.35 7.20 -12.58
N GLY A 141 -2.37 8.07 -12.85
CA GLY A 141 -1.57 8.75 -11.83
C GLY A 141 -2.41 9.49 -10.80
N ILE A 142 -3.26 10.40 -11.26
CA ILE A 142 -4.13 11.22 -10.42
C ILE A 142 -5.16 10.35 -9.69
N LEU A 143 -5.75 9.38 -10.38
CA LEU A 143 -6.71 8.44 -9.77
C LEU A 143 -6.09 7.71 -8.58
N PHE A 144 -4.86 7.21 -8.73
CA PHE A 144 -4.18 6.48 -7.66
C PHE A 144 -3.66 7.39 -6.54
N ALA A 145 -3.37 8.66 -6.83
CA ALA A 145 -3.14 9.65 -5.78
C ALA A 145 -4.42 9.86 -4.93
N ALA A 146 -5.58 9.96 -5.58
CA ALA A 146 -6.87 10.05 -4.89
C ALA A 146 -7.19 8.78 -4.07
N PHE A 147 -6.93 7.58 -4.61
CA PHE A 147 -7.05 6.34 -3.84
C PHE A 147 -6.09 6.29 -2.66
N SER A 148 -4.84 6.75 -2.82
CA SER A 148 -3.87 6.80 -1.73
C SER A 148 -4.33 7.72 -0.60
N PHE A 149 -4.90 8.88 -0.95
CA PHE A 149 -5.51 9.81 0.00
C PHE A 149 -6.61 9.14 0.84
N VAL A 150 -7.55 8.44 0.18
CA VAL A 150 -8.68 7.78 0.85
C VAL A 150 -8.20 6.56 1.66
N TYR A 151 -7.30 5.77 1.10
CA TYR A 151 -6.71 4.62 1.77
C TYR A 151 -5.99 5.03 3.07
N MET A 152 -5.14 6.06 3.01
CA MET A 152 -4.45 6.57 4.20
C MET A 152 -5.43 7.12 5.24
N THR A 153 -6.50 7.78 4.80
CA THR A 153 -7.57 8.24 5.70
C THR A 153 -8.23 7.07 6.43
N HIS A 154 -8.56 6.00 5.70
CA HIS A 154 -9.15 4.82 6.28
C HIS A 154 -8.20 4.10 7.25
N ASP A 155 -6.92 4.00 6.89
CA ASP A 155 -5.90 3.37 7.73
C ASP A 155 -5.73 4.12 9.05
N LEU A 156 -5.65 5.45 8.98
CA LEU A 156 -5.48 6.34 10.14
C LEU A 156 -6.67 6.30 11.10
N LEU A 157 -7.91 6.26 10.59
CA LEU A 157 -9.10 6.47 11.41
C LEU A 157 -9.80 5.18 11.86
N ARG A 158 -9.53 4.04 11.19
CA ARG A 158 -10.17 2.75 11.56
C ARG A 158 -9.74 2.29 12.94
N MET A 159 -8.45 2.28 13.26
CA MET A 159 -7.99 1.81 14.57
C MET A 159 -8.57 2.64 15.72
N PRO A 160 -8.51 4.00 15.69
CA PRO A 160 -9.18 4.83 16.70
C PRO A 160 -10.68 4.58 16.83
N TYR A 161 -11.40 4.26 15.75
CA TYR A 161 -12.84 3.93 15.84
C TYR A 161 -13.10 2.68 16.68
N PHE A 162 -12.27 1.65 16.55
CA PHE A 162 -12.42 0.42 17.34
C PHE A 162 -12.05 0.65 18.80
N ILE A 163 -10.96 1.39 19.07
CA ILE A 163 -10.48 1.65 20.44
C ILE A 163 -11.45 2.52 21.24
N ASN A 164 -12.14 3.46 20.59
CA ASN A 164 -13.09 4.36 21.24
C ASN A 164 -14.54 3.81 21.28
N SER A 165 -14.76 2.57 20.85
CA SER A 165 -16.08 1.93 20.88
C SER A 165 -16.31 1.23 22.22
N ASP A 166 -17.52 1.32 22.76
CA ASP A 166 -17.91 0.58 23.97
C ASP A 166 -18.05 -0.94 23.75
N THR A 167 -18.13 -1.37 22.49
CA THR A 167 -18.47 -2.77 22.12
C THR A 167 -17.41 -3.47 21.28
N LEU A 168 -16.43 -2.74 20.76
CA LEU A 168 -15.40 -3.28 19.88
C LEU A 168 -14.04 -3.20 20.57
N THR A 169 -13.15 -4.11 20.19
CA THR A 169 -11.81 -4.25 20.77
C THR A 169 -10.71 -4.05 19.73
N ILE A 170 -9.45 -3.94 20.16
CA ILE A 170 -8.29 -3.95 19.25
C ILE A 170 -8.19 -5.33 18.59
N GLN A 171 -8.56 -6.39 19.32
CA GLN A 171 -8.68 -7.73 18.75
C GLN A 171 -9.68 -7.78 17.58
N ASP A 172 -10.82 -7.10 17.68
CA ASP A 172 -11.80 -7.04 16.58
C ASP A 172 -11.26 -6.31 15.35
N TYR A 173 -10.52 -5.20 15.56
CA TYR A 173 -9.82 -4.51 14.50
C TYR A 173 -8.78 -5.43 13.82
N SER A 174 -8.08 -6.26 14.60
CA SER A 174 -7.11 -7.19 14.06
C SER A 174 -7.75 -8.24 13.14
N PHE A 175 -8.92 -8.76 13.50
CA PHE A 175 -9.66 -9.70 12.66
C PHE A 175 -10.16 -9.06 11.37
N LEU A 176 -10.50 -7.77 11.40
CA LEU A 176 -10.80 -6.99 10.20
C LEU A 176 -9.59 -6.93 9.26
N ILE A 177 -8.38 -6.64 9.77
CA ILE A 177 -7.13 -6.66 8.98
C ILE A 177 -6.88 -8.05 8.41
N THR A 178 -6.98 -9.09 9.26
CA THR A 178 -6.75 -10.46 8.84
C THR A 178 -7.70 -10.88 7.74
N ALA A 179 -8.99 -10.58 7.86
CA ALA A 179 -9.97 -10.90 6.83
C ALA A 179 -9.63 -10.26 5.48
N GLY A 180 -9.26 -8.97 5.47
CA GLY A 180 -8.82 -8.28 4.26
C GLY A 180 -7.56 -8.88 3.65
N SER A 181 -6.58 -9.24 4.49
CA SER A 181 -5.36 -9.90 4.04
C SER A 181 -5.61 -11.28 3.44
N VAL A 182 -6.48 -12.10 4.07
CA VAL A 182 -6.89 -13.42 3.54
C VAL A 182 -7.63 -13.26 2.21
N GLY A 183 -8.54 -12.28 2.12
CA GLY A 183 -9.20 -11.94 0.86
C GLY A 183 -8.20 -11.59 -0.24
N ARG A 184 -7.19 -10.78 0.09
CA ARG A 184 -6.11 -10.39 -0.83
C ARG A 184 -5.28 -11.59 -1.31
N ILE A 185 -4.97 -12.53 -0.42
CA ILE A 185 -4.26 -13.78 -0.76
C ILE A 185 -5.09 -14.60 -1.75
N LEU A 186 -6.37 -14.84 -1.44
CA LEU A 186 -7.26 -15.60 -2.31
C LEU A 186 -7.45 -14.92 -3.67
N GLY A 187 -7.56 -13.59 -3.71
CA GLY A 187 -7.68 -12.84 -4.96
C GLY A 187 -6.41 -12.95 -5.81
N GLY A 188 -5.23 -12.97 -5.18
CA GLY A 188 -3.96 -13.26 -5.84
C GLY A 188 -3.92 -14.66 -6.45
N ILE A 189 -4.39 -15.68 -5.71
CA ILE A 189 -4.49 -17.06 -6.20
C ILE A 189 -5.47 -17.16 -7.38
N ILE A 190 -6.62 -16.47 -7.33
CA ILE A 190 -7.57 -16.41 -8.46
C ILE A 190 -6.90 -15.79 -9.69
N HIS A 191 -6.13 -14.72 -9.53
CA HIS A 191 -5.39 -14.12 -10.64
C HIS A 191 -4.30 -15.01 -11.23
N TYR A 192 -3.74 -15.90 -10.42
CA TYR A 192 -2.77 -16.89 -10.87
C TYR A 192 -3.42 -17.97 -11.75
N THR A 193 -4.62 -18.42 -11.39
CA THR A 193 -5.34 -19.50 -12.10
C THR A 193 -6.23 -19.00 -13.24
N PHE A 194 -6.77 -17.78 -13.13
CA PHE A 194 -7.75 -17.23 -14.06
C PHE A 194 -7.22 -15.99 -14.78
N LYS A 195 -7.19 -16.06 -16.12
CA LYS A 195 -6.84 -14.91 -16.98
C LYS A 195 -8.10 -14.15 -17.39
N TYR A 196 -8.20 -12.91 -16.93
CA TYR A 196 -9.30 -12.04 -17.32
C TYR A 196 -9.20 -11.64 -18.80
N PRO A 197 -10.32 -11.71 -19.55
CA PRO A 197 -10.33 -11.42 -20.97
C PRO A 197 -9.97 -9.93 -21.21
N PRO A 198 -8.99 -9.64 -22.10
CA PRO A 198 -8.45 -8.29 -22.31
C PRO A 198 -9.53 -7.23 -22.51
N ASN A 199 -10.52 -7.51 -23.37
CA ASN A 199 -11.61 -6.58 -23.69
C ASN A 199 -12.53 -6.21 -22.50
N LYS A 200 -12.53 -6.99 -21.41
CA LYS A 200 -13.34 -6.71 -20.21
C LYS A 200 -12.54 -6.07 -19.07
N ARG A 201 -11.20 -6.03 -19.14
CA ARG A 201 -10.33 -5.57 -18.06
C ARG A 201 -10.68 -4.16 -17.57
N TYR A 202 -10.94 -3.22 -18.48
CA TYR A 202 -11.39 -1.87 -18.13
C TYR A 202 -12.70 -1.88 -17.33
N LEU A 203 -13.72 -2.61 -17.79
CA LEU A 203 -15.03 -2.65 -17.12
C LEU A 203 -14.93 -3.29 -15.73
N ILE A 204 -14.15 -4.37 -15.62
CA ILE A 204 -13.89 -5.04 -14.35
C ILE A 204 -13.17 -4.08 -13.39
N ALA A 205 -12.14 -3.37 -13.85
CA ALA A 205 -11.42 -2.41 -13.02
C ALA A 205 -12.34 -1.30 -12.49
N ILE A 206 -13.20 -0.72 -13.34
CA ILE A 206 -14.13 0.33 -12.93
C ILE A 206 -15.17 -0.18 -11.93
N PHE A 207 -15.74 -1.35 -12.19
CA PHE A 207 -16.67 -1.99 -11.25
C PHE A 207 -16.02 -2.17 -9.88
N VAL A 208 -14.82 -2.75 -9.88
CA VAL A 208 -14.05 -2.97 -8.64
C VAL A 208 -13.74 -1.65 -7.93
N TYR A 209 -13.33 -0.60 -8.64
CA TYR A 209 -13.04 0.69 -8.03
C TYR A 209 -14.27 1.25 -7.29
N PHE A 210 -15.44 1.27 -7.92
CA PHE A 210 -16.66 1.73 -7.24
C PHE A 210 -17.04 0.82 -6.06
N SER A 211 -17.01 -0.50 -6.25
CA SER A 211 -17.38 -1.45 -5.20
C SER A 211 -16.47 -1.32 -3.98
N VAL A 212 -15.15 -1.27 -4.17
CA VAL A 212 -14.17 -1.16 -3.09
C VAL A 212 -14.35 0.14 -2.31
N GLU A 213 -14.53 1.27 -2.99
CA GLU A 213 -14.69 2.58 -2.36
C GLU A 213 -16.00 2.65 -1.56
N ILE A 214 -17.12 2.24 -2.15
CA ILE A 214 -18.43 2.24 -1.47
C ILE A 214 -18.38 1.33 -0.24
N MET A 215 -17.89 0.10 -0.41
CA MET A 215 -17.80 -0.87 0.68
C MET A 215 -16.87 -0.39 1.80
N SER A 216 -15.71 0.17 1.46
CA SER A 216 -14.74 0.67 2.44
C SER A 216 -15.27 1.86 3.24
N ALA A 217 -16.02 2.75 2.58
CA ALA A 217 -16.59 3.94 3.19
C ALA A 217 -17.82 3.62 4.06
N SER A 218 -18.63 2.64 3.68
CA SER A 218 -19.82 2.21 4.45
C SER A 218 -19.52 1.18 5.53
N MET A 219 -18.33 0.56 5.52
CA MET A 219 -18.00 -0.61 6.36
C MET A 219 -18.30 -0.39 7.85
N LEU A 220 -17.91 0.76 8.40
CA LEU A 220 -18.05 1.03 9.84
C LEU A 220 -19.49 1.33 10.30
N TYR A 221 -20.45 1.41 9.38
CA TYR A 221 -21.89 1.53 9.70
C TYR A 221 -22.58 0.19 9.86
N LEU A 222 -21.91 -0.92 9.56
CA LEU A 222 -22.49 -2.25 9.55
C LEU A 222 -22.26 -2.97 10.88
N PRO A 223 -23.08 -3.98 11.23
CA PRO A 223 -22.76 -4.92 12.30
C PRO A 223 -21.38 -5.56 12.09
N TYR A 224 -20.67 -5.83 13.18
CA TYR A 224 -19.28 -6.30 13.17
C TYR A 224 -19.00 -7.47 12.22
N LEU A 225 -19.85 -8.52 12.23
CA LEU A 225 -19.65 -9.67 11.35
C LEU A 225 -19.71 -9.31 9.86
N LEU A 226 -20.54 -8.33 9.49
CA LEU A 226 -20.58 -7.80 8.13
C LEU A 226 -19.34 -6.94 7.83
N MET A 227 -18.79 -6.21 8.81
CA MET A 227 -17.52 -5.49 8.63
C MET A 227 -16.40 -6.45 8.23
N VAL A 228 -16.28 -7.59 8.93
CA VAL A 228 -15.28 -8.63 8.65
C VAL A 228 -15.48 -9.21 7.25
N GLY A 229 -16.72 -9.57 6.90
CA GLY A 229 -17.05 -10.07 5.57
C GLY A 229 -16.76 -9.06 4.46
N ILE A 230 -17.08 -7.79 4.67
CA ILE A 230 -16.75 -6.71 3.73
C ILE A 230 -15.24 -6.53 3.60
N SER A 231 -14.49 -6.55 4.70
CA SER A 231 -13.03 -6.42 4.67
C SER A 231 -12.40 -7.51 3.79
N PHE A 232 -12.86 -8.75 3.94
CA PHE A 232 -12.46 -9.86 3.07
C PHE A 232 -12.75 -9.60 1.59
N ILE A 233 -13.98 -9.18 1.25
CA ILE A 233 -14.36 -8.90 -0.13
C ILE A 233 -13.55 -7.72 -0.69
N VAL A 234 -13.34 -6.67 0.10
CA VAL A 234 -12.51 -5.51 -0.28
C VAL A 234 -11.08 -5.97 -0.59
N GLY A 235 -10.48 -6.81 0.26
CA GLY A 235 -9.15 -7.37 0.02
C GLY A 235 -9.07 -8.18 -1.28
N LEU A 236 -10.06 -9.05 -1.50
CA LEU A 236 -10.21 -9.87 -2.70
C LEU A 236 -10.30 -9.04 -3.98
N LEU A 237 -11.15 -8.01 -4.00
CA LEU A 237 -11.36 -7.17 -5.17
C LEU A 237 -10.18 -6.20 -5.39
N SER A 238 -9.59 -5.67 -4.32
CA SER A 238 -8.49 -4.69 -4.41
C SER A 238 -7.26 -5.23 -5.12
N VAL A 239 -6.88 -6.49 -4.86
CA VAL A 239 -5.75 -7.12 -5.57
C VAL A 239 -6.06 -7.33 -7.06
N THR A 240 -7.33 -7.58 -7.40
CA THR A 240 -7.74 -7.75 -8.80
C THR A 240 -7.54 -6.50 -9.62
N SER A 241 -8.06 -5.36 -9.15
CA SER A 241 -7.88 -4.10 -9.87
C SER A 241 -6.44 -3.61 -9.87
N TYR A 242 -5.68 -3.89 -8.80
CA TYR A 242 -4.25 -3.59 -8.73
C TYR A 242 -3.47 -4.35 -9.80
N ASN A 243 -3.68 -5.67 -9.92
CA ASN A 243 -2.98 -6.51 -10.89
C ASN A 243 -3.34 -6.14 -12.33
N ILE A 244 -4.62 -5.94 -12.64
CA ILE A 244 -5.06 -5.53 -13.99
C ILE A 244 -4.35 -4.24 -14.41
N ARG A 245 -4.37 -3.22 -13.55
CA ARG A 245 -3.73 -1.92 -13.84
C ARG A 245 -2.22 -2.08 -13.97
N MET A 246 -1.58 -2.73 -13.00
CA MET A 246 -0.12 -2.81 -12.95
C MET A 246 0.39 -3.48 -14.22
N THR A 247 -0.18 -4.61 -14.61
CA THR A 247 0.20 -5.29 -15.87
C THR A 247 -0.12 -4.44 -17.10
N ALA A 248 -1.32 -3.84 -17.20
CA ALA A 248 -1.70 -3.03 -18.35
C ALA A 248 -0.79 -1.81 -18.55
N THR A 249 -0.46 -1.10 -17.47
CA THR A 249 0.44 0.06 -17.51
C THR A 249 1.87 -0.34 -17.85
N GLN A 250 2.41 -1.41 -17.25
CA GLN A 250 3.76 -1.87 -17.57
C GLN A 250 3.91 -2.29 -19.04
N VAL A 251 2.90 -2.94 -19.61
CA VAL A 251 2.91 -3.33 -21.03
C VAL A 251 2.81 -2.09 -21.94
N TYR A 252 1.94 -1.13 -21.60
CA TYR A 252 1.72 0.08 -22.40
C TYR A 252 2.93 1.03 -22.42
N ILE A 253 3.65 1.17 -21.30
CA ILE A 253 4.76 2.13 -21.18
C ILE A 253 6.03 1.56 -21.86
N PRO A 254 6.69 2.35 -22.74
CA PRO A 254 7.97 1.97 -23.36
C PRO A 254 9.03 1.60 -22.33
N ALA A 255 9.82 0.56 -22.60
CA ALA A 255 10.77 -0.01 -21.65
C ALA A 255 11.72 1.04 -21.02
N HIS A 256 12.27 1.96 -21.81
CA HIS A 256 13.19 3.01 -21.35
C HIS A 256 12.52 4.08 -20.47
N MET A 257 11.18 4.16 -20.45
CA MET A 257 10.40 5.13 -19.66
C MET A 257 9.77 4.54 -18.40
N ARG A 258 9.69 3.20 -18.28
CA ARG A 258 8.98 2.53 -17.17
C ARG A 258 9.48 2.98 -15.80
N GLY A 259 10.80 3.00 -15.59
CA GLY A 259 11.40 3.44 -14.32
C GLY A 259 10.98 4.87 -13.96
N ARG A 260 11.13 5.81 -14.90
CA ARG A 260 10.79 7.23 -14.72
C ARG A 260 9.30 7.44 -14.43
N VAL A 261 8.43 6.75 -15.18
CA VAL A 261 6.97 6.82 -15.03
C VAL A 261 6.52 6.20 -13.70
N ASN A 262 7.13 5.11 -13.28
CA ASN A 262 6.88 4.47 -11.99
C ASN A 262 7.36 5.36 -10.82
N SER A 263 8.49 6.04 -10.93
CA SER A 263 8.96 7.00 -9.92
C SER A 263 7.97 8.17 -9.74
N VAL A 264 7.47 8.73 -10.84
CA VAL A 264 6.41 9.77 -10.78
C VAL A 264 5.13 9.21 -10.16
N GLN A 265 4.73 7.98 -10.50
CA GLN A 265 3.57 7.32 -9.91
C GLN A 265 3.71 7.14 -8.39
N GLY A 266 4.88 6.72 -7.92
CA GLY A 266 5.19 6.56 -6.50
C GLY A 266 5.17 7.90 -5.76
N LEU A 267 5.70 8.96 -6.38
CA LEU A 267 5.62 10.31 -5.83
C LEU A 267 4.16 10.77 -5.68
N LEU A 268 3.34 10.60 -6.72
CA LEU A 268 1.91 10.96 -6.68
C LEU A 268 1.14 10.17 -5.62
N TRP A 269 1.45 8.87 -5.47
CA TRP A 269 0.90 8.04 -4.41
C TRP A 269 1.26 8.61 -3.02
N ASN A 270 2.54 8.87 -2.76
CA ASN A 270 3.00 9.40 -1.48
C ASN A 270 2.40 10.79 -1.17
N ILE A 271 2.28 11.66 -2.18
CA ILE A 271 1.57 12.94 -2.02
C ILE A 271 0.12 12.69 -1.59
N GLY A 272 -0.60 11.81 -2.29
CA GLY A 272 -1.96 11.43 -1.92
C GLY A 272 -2.07 10.97 -0.46
N ALA A 273 -1.20 10.03 -0.04
CA ALA A 273 -1.14 9.55 1.33
C ALA A 273 -0.88 10.67 2.35
N ILE A 274 0.15 11.50 2.14
CA ILE A 274 0.52 12.60 3.05
C ILE A 274 -0.65 13.59 3.21
N PHE A 275 -1.27 13.99 2.10
CA PHE A 275 -2.42 14.89 2.13
C PHE A 275 -3.63 14.23 2.82
N GLY A 276 -3.86 12.93 2.61
CA GLY A 276 -4.91 12.17 3.28
C GLY A 276 -4.72 12.16 4.79
N ALA A 277 -3.53 11.79 5.24
CA ALA A 277 -3.19 11.74 6.66
C ALA A 277 -3.32 13.11 7.34
N ILE A 278 -2.72 14.16 6.75
CA ILE A 278 -2.71 15.49 7.36
C ILE A 278 -4.10 16.12 7.33
N LEU A 279 -4.77 16.11 6.18
CA LEU A 279 -6.07 16.79 6.04
C LEU A 279 -7.14 16.07 6.85
N MET A 280 -7.28 14.76 6.68
CA MET A 280 -8.36 14.02 7.35
C MET A 280 -8.04 13.76 8.83
N GLY A 281 -6.76 13.61 9.19
CA GLY A 281 -6.33 13.58 10.59
C GLY A 281 -6.58 14.92 11.29
N GLY A 282 -6.28 16.04 10.64
CA GLY A 282 -6.60 17.37 11.16
C GLY A 282 -8.12 17.58 11.31
N ILE A 283 -8.92 17.15 10.34
CA ILE A 283 -10.38 17.16 10.47
C ILE A 283 -10.81 16.30 11.67
N ALA A 284 -10.28 15.09 11.82
CA ALA A 284 -10.62 14.21 12.94
C ALA A 284 -10.30 14.83 14.31
N GLU A 285 -9.14 15.49 14.43
CA GLU A 285 -8.71 16.14 15.67
C GLU A 285 -9.58 17.36 16.04
N TYR A 286 -9.90 18.21 15.05
CA TYR A 286 -10.48 19.53 15.32
C TYR A 286 -11.99 19.66 15.05
N SER A 287 -12.62 18.74 14.32
CA SER A 287 -14.00 18.95 13.84
C SER A 287 -15.10 18.32 14.69
N SER A 288 -14.79 17.56 15.76
CA SER A 288 -15.75 16.76 16.55
C SER A 288 -16.65 15.81 15.72
N LEU A 289 -16.35 15.65 14.43
CA LEU A 289 -17.11 14.80 13.52
C LEU A 289 -16.78 13.33 13.80
N ASP A 290 -17.79 12.49 13.66
CA ASP A 290 -17.63 11.04 13.75
C ASP A 290 -16.64 10.53 12.67
N TYR A 291 -15.69 9.68 13.05
CA TYR A 291 -14.71 9.10 12.13
C TYR A 291 -15.35 8.43 10.91
N ARG A 292 -16.53 7.82 11.07
CA ARG A 292 -17.29 7.21 9.99
C ARG A 292 -17.75 8.24 8.97
N PHE A 293 -18.12 9.44 9.42
CA PHE A 293 -18.53 10.54 8.53
C PHE A 293 -17.32 11.12 7.79
N ILE A 294 -16.20 11.28 8.48
CA ILE A 294 -14.92 11.72 7.89
C ILE A 294 -14.47 10.77 6.78
N MET A 295 -14.60 9.45 7.00
CA MET A 295 -14.33 8.43 5.99
C MET A 295 -15.26 8.51 4.78
N LEU A 296 -16.56 8.83 4.96
CA LEU A 296 -17.48 9.09 3.84
C LEU A 296 -17.08 10.32 3.04
N LEU A 297 -16.68 11.42 3.71
CA LEU A 297 -16.21 12.63 3.03
C LEU A 297 -14.97 12.36 2.19
N ALA A 298 -14.02 11.57 2.71
CA ALA A 298 -12.85 11.16 1.96
C ALA A 298 -13.25 10.34 0.71
N ALA A 299 -14.22 9.42 0.83
CA ALA A 299 -14.69 8.62 -0.30
C ALA A 299 -15.31 9.45 -1.44
N ILE A 300 -15.80 10.67 -1.17
CA ILE A 300 -16.23 11.59 -2.24
C ILE A 300 -15.07 11.92 -3.19
N VAL A 301 -13.84 12.01 -2.66
CA VAL A 301 -12.63 12.29 -3.46
C VAL A 301 -12.34 11.15 -4.43
N SER A 302 -12.33 9.90 -3.94
CA SER A 302 -12.06 8.73 -4.79
C SER A 302 -13.19 8.47 -5.79
N VAL A 303 -14.45 8.53 -5.34
CA VAL A 303 -15.63 8.38 -6.23
C VAL A 303 -15.68 9.48 -7.29
N GLY A 304 -15.42 10.73 -6.89
CA GLY A 304 -15.30 11.86 -7.80
C GLY A 304 -14.17 11.64 -8.82
N ALA A 305 -13.00 11.16 -8.37
CA ALA A 305 -11.89 10.84 -9.25
C ALA A 305 -12.25 9.73 -10.25
N ILE A 306 -12.95 8.67 -9.83
CA ILE A 306 -13.41 7.59 -10.72
C ILE A 306 -14.36 8.14 -11.80
N ILE A 307 -15.31 9.01 -11.45
CA ILE A 307 -16.27 9.58 -12.41
C ILE A 307 -15.57 10.54 -13.37
N LEU A 308 -14.75 11.45 -12.85
CA LEU A 308 -14.13 12.52 -13.63
C LEU A 308 -12.97 12.06 -14.51
N ILE A 309 -12.30 10.96 -14.14
CA ILE A 309 -11.11 10.48 -14.82
C ILE A 309 -11.42 9.23 -15.66
N PRO A 310 -11.47 7.99 -15.13
CA PRO A 310 -11.57 6.82 -15.99
C PRO A 310 -12.93 6.66 -16.68
N VAL A 311 -14.04 7.15 -16.11
CA VAL A 311 -15.35 7.12 -16.77
C VAL A 311 -15.43 8.16 -17.90
N ARG A 312 -15.00 9.40 -17.64
CA ARG A 312 -14.97 10.47 -18.66
C ARG A 312 -13.92 10.21 -19.75
N MET A 313 -12.75 9.69 -19.38
CA MET A 313 -11.64 9.37 -20.27
C MET A 313 -11.66 7.91 -20.72
N LYS A 314 -12.86 7.32 -20.90
CA LYS A 314 -13.05 5.89 -21.20
C LYS A 314 -12.20 5.38 -22.37
N HIS A 315 -11.98 6.20 -23.40
CA HIS A 315 -11.20 5.79 -24.57
C HIS A 315 -9.72 5.62 -24.25
N GLU A 316 -9.14 6.57 -23.50
CA GLU A 316 -7.75 6.51 -23.04
C GLU A 316 -7.52 5.31 -22.11
N PHE A 317 -8.44 5.10 -21.16
CA PHE A 317 -8.34 3.99 -20.23
C PHE A 317 -8.55 2.63 -20.91
N LYS A 318 -9.49 2.50 -21.84
CA LYS A 318 -9.67 1.26 -22.61
C LYS A 318 -8.44 0.94 -23.44
N LYS A 319 -7.79 1.94 -24.06
CA LYS A 319 -6.56 1.75 -24.84
C LYS A 319 -5.46 1.10 -24.00
N ILE A 320 -5.35 1.48 -22.73
CA ILE A 320 -4.34 0.94 -21.80
C ILE A 320 -4.81 -0.39 -21.21
N TYR A 321 -5.98 -0.43 -20.57
CA TYR A 321 -6.45 -1.58 -19.79
C TYR A 321 -6.83 -2.79 -20.65
N ASN A 322 -7.35 -2.56 -21.86
CA ASN A 322 -7.76 -3.62 -22.76
C ASN A 322 -6.70 -3.97 -23.81
N ALA A 323 -5.48 -3.44 -23.69
CA ALA A 323 -4.37 -3.85 -24.54
C ALA A 323 -4.16 -5.36 -24.41
N ASP A 324 -4.10 -6.05 -25.55
CA ASP A 324 -3.76 -7.46 -25.58
C ASP A 324 -2.26 -7.61 -25.36
N ILE A 325 -1.87 -8.60 -24.55
CA ILE A 325 -0.50 -8.86 -24.13
C ILE A 325 0.03 -10.02 -24.96
#